data_AF-A0AAD5NWR9-F1
#
_entry.id   AF-A0AAD5NWR9-F1
#
_cell.length_a   1.000
_cell.length_b   1.000
_cell.length_c   1.000
_cell.angle_alpha   90.00
_cell.angle_beta   90.00
_cell.angle_gamma   90.00
#
_symmetry.space_group_name_H-M   'P 1'
#
loop_
_entity.id
_entity.type
_entity.pdbx_description
1 polymer ?
#
loop_
_entity_poly.entity_id
_entity_poly.type
_entity_poly.pdbx_seq_one_letter_code
_entity_poly.pdbx_strand_id
1 'polypeptide(L)'
;MDSGSEIEHEAFLAFWLSRFVLPASSIIVKAIFPIAIHLARGTRIALAPAVLAHIYRDLSLLKEKIVALAQLDHFEIEQDSNAVAITLHSPLQLVQIWERFLELRPKPKLIQLGEPRFAQWHKTMLRVENVRTVLDSA
;
A
#
# COMPACT_ATOMS: atom_id res chain seq x y z
N MET A 1 23.40 -30.10 -13.71
CA MET A 1 23.28 -29.93 -12.25
C MET A 1 23.19 -28.44 -12.00
N ASP A 2 21.99 -27.88 -12.00
CA ASP A 2 21.75 -26.45 -11.69
C ASP A 2 20.35 -26.23 -11.06
N SER A 3 19.69 -27.31 -10.62
CA SER A 3 18.30 -27.28 -10.13
C SER A 3 18.10 -26.51 -8.82
N GLY A 4 19.19 -26.16 -8.13
CA GLY A 4 19.14 -25.27 -6.97
C GLY A 4 18.71 -23.85 -7.35
N SER A 5 19.20 -23.34 -8.48
CA SER A 5 18.90 -21.98 -8.93
C SER A 5 17.43 -21.77 -9.30
N GLU A 6 16.77 -22.79 -9.86
CA GLU A 6 15.34 -22.75 -10.20
C GLU A 6 14.47 -22.65 -8.94
N ILE A 7 14.76 -23.47 -7.93
CA ILE A 7 14.03 -23.46 -6.65
C ILE A 7 14.28 -22.14 -5.90
N GLU A 8 15.51 -21.64 -5.93
CA GLU A 8 15.87 -20.33 -5.34
C GLU A 8 15.11 -19.19 -6.03
N HIS A 9 14.99 -19.21 -7.36
CA HIS A 9 14.25 -18.21 -8.11
C HIS A 9 12.74 -18.24 -7.80
N GLU A 10 12.14 -19.44 -7.75
CA GLU A 10 10.74 -19.62 -7.35
C GLU A 10 10.49 -19.14 -5.90
N ALA A 11 11.40 -19.47 -4.97
CA ALA A 11 11.32 -19.03 -3.59
C ALA A 11 11.45 -17.50 -3.45
N PHE A 12 12.38 -16.89 -4.20
CA PHE A 12 12.53 -15.44 -4.28
C PHE A 12 11.24 -14.78 -4.79
N LEU A 13 10.66 -15.29 -5.86
CA LEU A 13 9.41 -14.75 -6.41
C LEU A 13 8.24 -14.92 -5.45
N ALA A 14 8.15 -16.05 -4.74
CA ALA A 14 7.11 -16.26 -3.74
C ALA A 14 7.22 -15.25 -2.59
N PHE A 15 8.44 -15.00 -2.11
CA PHE A 15 8.69 -13.97 -1.11
C PHE A 15 8.36 -12.56 -1.63
N TRP A 16 8.82 -12.23 -2.84
CA TRP A 16 8.60 -10.92 -3.45
C TRP A 16 7.10 -10.62 -3.66
N LEU A 17 6.36 -11.59 -4.21
CA LEU A 17 4.91 -11.49 -4.37
C LEU A 17 4.21 -11.28 -3.02
N SER A 18 4.58 -12.06 -2.00
CA SER A 18 3.97 -11.97 -0.67
C SER A 18 4.29 -10.68 0.06
N ARG A 19 5.47 -10.09 -0.17
CA ARG A 19 5.92 -8.94 0.60
C ARG A 19 5.57 -7.59 -0.05
N PHE A 20 5.60 -7.53 -1.38
CA PHE A 20 5.55 -6.27 -2.11
C PHE A 20 4.37 -6.15 -3.09
N VAL A 21 3.81 -7.26 -3.57
CA VAL A 21 2.76 -7.23 -4.61
C VAL A 21 1.38 -7.49 -4.02
N LEU A 22 1.22 -8.63 -3.33
CA LEU A 22 -0.01 -9.07 -2.67
C LEU A 22 0.24 -9.29 -1.17
N PRO A 23 0.70 -8.26 -0.44
CA PRO A 23 0.83 -8.34 1.01
C PRO A 23 -0.52 -8.67 1.64
N ALA A 24 -0.63 -9.82 2.30
CA ALA A 24 -1.86 -10.24 2.99
C ALA A 24 -1.59 -10.62 4.45
N SER A 25 -0.39 -11.10 4.75
CA SER A 25 0.03 -11.45 6.10
C SER A 25 1.55 -11.33 6.23
N SER A 26 2.06 -11.50 7.45
CA SER A 26 3.51 -11.56 7.71
C SER A 26 4.17 -12.84 7.21
N ILE A 27 3.39 -13.82 6.72
CA ILE A 27 3.84 -15.14 6.28
C ILE A 27 3.51 -15.37 4.81
N ILE A 28 4.31 -16.19 4.13
CA ILE A 28 4.04 -16.57 2.73
C ILE A 28 2.86 -17.54 2.72
N VAL A 29 1.76 -17.14 2.09
CA VAL A 29 0.57 -17.99 1.95
C VAL A 29 0.74 -18.97 0.79
N LYS A 30 0.23 -20.20 0.96
CA LYS A 30 0.33 -21.27 -0.05
C LYS A 30 -0.22 -20.88 -1.42
N ALA A 31 -1.21 -19.98 -1.46
CA ALA A 31 -1.81 -19.48 -2.70
C ALA A 31 -0.83 -18.70 -3.60
N ILE A 32 0.31 -18.23 -3.07
CA ILE A 32 1.32 -17.49 -3.84
C ILE A 32 2.25 -18.42 -4.62
N PHE A 33 2.48 -19.66 -4.15
CA PHE A 33 3.43 -20.57 -4.78
C PHE A 33 3.09 -20.88 -6.25
N PRO A 34 1.84 -21.19 -6.64
CA PRO A 34 1.52 -21.41 -8.05
C PRO A 34 1.83 -20.19 -8.92
N ILE A 35 1.57 -18.98 -8.42
CA ILE A 35 1.85 -17.74 -9.14
C ILE A 35 3.36 -17.55 -9.32
N ALA A 36 4.13 -17.78 -8.26
CA ALA A 36 5.59 -17.70 -8.30
C ALA A 36 6.20 -18.70 -9.29
N ILE A 37 5.74 -19.95 -9.28
CA ILE A 37 6.19 -21.00 -10.20
C ILE A 37 5.88 -20.62 -11.66
N HIS A 38 4.68 -20.11 -11.94
CA HIS A 38 4.34 -19.67 -13.28
C HIS A 38 5.20 -18.49 -13.76
N LEU A 39 5.45 -17.50 -12.89
CA LEU A 39 6.33 -16.38 -13.20
C LEU A 39 7.79 -16.82 -13.42
N ALA A 40 8.31 -17.72 -12.58
CA ALA A 40 9.66 -18.28 -12.70
C ALA A 40 9.87 -18.96 -14.06
N ARG A 41 8.83 -19.62 -14.57
CA ARG A 41 8.82 -20.27 -15.89
C ARG A 41 8.60 -19.30 -17.05
N GLY A 42 8.54 -17.99 -16.80
CA GLY A 42 8.34 -16.96 -17.81
C GLY A 42 6.88 -16.78 -18.26
N THR A 43 5.91 -17.33 -17.53
CA THR A 43 4.48 -17.12 -17.83
C THR A 43 4.12 -15.66 -17.54
N ARG A 44 3.57 -14.96 -18.53
CA ARG A 44 3.11 -13.58 -18.35
C ARG A 44 1.80 -13.58 -17.56
N ILE A 45 1.82 -13.01 -16.36
CA ILE A 45 0.63 -12.86 -15.50
C ILE A 45 0.37 -11.37 -15.28
N ALA A 46 -0.85 -10.93 -15.55
CA ALA A 46 -1.29 -9.58 -15.25
C ALA A 46 -1.60 -9.43 -13.76
N LEU A 47 -0.62 -8.99 -12.97
CA LEU A 47 -0.77 -8.78 -11.52
C LEU A 47 -1.50 -7.46 -11.20
N ALA A 48 -1.45 -6.48 -12.10
CA ALA A 48 -1.98 -5.14 -11.87
C ALA A 48 -3.47 -5.11 -11.44
N PRO A 49 -4.40 -5.89 -12.05
CA PRO A 49 -5.79 -5.91 -11.60
C PRO A 49 -5.94 -6.39 -10.15
N ALA A 50 -5.21 -7.42 -9.75
CA ALA A 50 -5.25 -7.95 -8.39
C ALA A 50 -4.68 -6.95 -7.37
N VAL A 51 -3.56 -6.31 -7.70
CA VAL A 51 -2.95 -5.25 -6.87
C VAL A 51 -3.91 -4.07 -6.72
N LEU A 52 -4.53 -3.64 -7.82
CA LEU A 52 -5.46 -2.52 -7.81
C LEU A 52 -6.71 -2.83 -6.98
N ALA A 53 -7.29 -4.02 -7.13
CA ALA A 53 -8.41 -4.47 -6.31
C ALA A 53 -8.06 -4.47 -4.81
N HIS A 54 -6.85 -4.90 -4.46
CA HIS A 54 -6.35 -4.87 -3.08
C HIS A 54 -6.28 -3.44 -2.54
N ILE A 55 -5.71 -2.51 -3.31
CA ILE A 55 -5.64 -1.09 -2.96
C ILE A 55 -7.05 -0.52 -2.73
N TYR A 56 -7.98 -0.75 -3.65
CA TYR A 56 -9.34 -0.23 -3.51
C TYR A 56 -10.07 -0.82 -2.32
N ARG A 57 -9.92 -2.12 -2.05
CA ARG A 57 -10.50 -2.76 -0.85
C ARG A 57 -10.02 -2.06 0.41
N ASP A 58 -8.72 -1.85 0.55
CA ASP A 58 -8.12 -1.25 1.73
C ASP A 58 -8.49 0.25 1.86
N LEU A 59 -8.57 0.98 0.75
CA LEU A 59 -9.07 2.36 0.75
C LEU A 59 -10.55 2.44 1.16
N SER A 60 -11.39 1.49 0.72
CA SER A 60 -12.78 1.41 1.15
C SER A 60 -12.89 1.13 2.65
N LEU A 61 -12.11 0.19 3.19
CA LEU A 61 -12.05 -0.08 4.63
C LEU A 61 -11.60 1.14 5.42
N LEU A 62 -10.59 1.85 4.94
CA LEU A 62 -10.12 3.09 5.55
C LEU A 62 -11.23 4.15 5.56
N LYS A 63 -11.94 4.33 4.43
CA LYS A 63 -13.06 5.26 4.32
C LYS A 63 -14.18 4.93 5.32
N GLU A 64 -14.61 3.67 5.35
CA GLU A 64 -15.68 3.22 6.26
C GLU A 64 -15.33 3.50 7.72
N LYS A 65 -14.10 3.24 8.11
CA LYS A 65 -13.61 3.50 9.47
C LYS A 65 -13.53 4.98 9.79
N ILE A 66 -13.07 5.82 8.86
CA ILE A 66 -13.07 7.29 9.04
C ILE A 66 -14.51 7.80 9.26
N VAL A 67 -15.47 7.30 8.49
CA VAL A 67 -16.89 7.67 8.64
C VAL A 67 -17.44 7.21 9.99
N ALA A 68 -17.16 5.98 10.40
CA ALA A 68 -17.59 5.46 11.69
C ALA A 68 -17.02 6.26 12.87
N LEU A 69 -15.75 6.66 12.81
CA LEU A 69 -15.13 7.50 13.83
C LEU A 69 -15.75 8.90 13.91
N ALA A 70 -16.02 9.52 12.76
CA ALA A 70 -16.68 10.83 12.73
C ALA A 70 -18.11 10.79 13.32
N GLN A 71 -18.80 9.64 13.24
CA GLN A 71 -20.11 9.44 13.87
C GLN A 71 -20.01 9.18 15.38
N LEU A 72 -18.93 8.54 15.83
CA LEU A 72 -18.66 8.26 17.24
C LEU A 72 -18.21 9.50 18.01
N ASP A 73 -17.49 10.45 17.41
CA ASP A 73 -17.15 11.73 18.06
C ASP A 73 -18.38 12.56 18.48
N HIS A 74 -19.58 12.21 18.02
CA HIS A 74 -20.85 12.81 18.44
C HIS A 74 -21.52 12.10 19.64
N PHE A 75 -21.01 10.95 20.08
CA PHE A 75 -21.51 10.19 21.23
C PHE A 75 -20.37 9.95 22.22
N GLU A 76 -20.54 10.39 23.46
CA GLU A 76 -19.51 10.43 24.51
C GLU A 76 -18.68 9.13 24.64
N ILE A 77 -17.36 9.32 24.78
CA ILE A 77 -16.32 8.28 24.67
C ILE A 77 -16.20 7.52 25.99
N GLU A 78 -16.75 6.30 26.06
CA GLU A 78 -16.15 5.26 26.90
C GLU A 78 -15.00 4.60 26.13
N GLN A 79 -13.80 4.79 26.66
CA GLN A 79 -12.52 4.39 26.07
C GLN A 79 -12.40 2.86 25.97
N ASP A 80 -12.45 2.35 24.74
CA ASP A 80 -11.68 1.16 24.39
C ASP A 80 -10.84 1.44 23.14
N SER A 81 -9.64 1.99 23.39
CA SER A 81 -8.67 2.46 22.39
C SER A 81 -8.28 1.40 21.34
N ASN A 82 -8.59 0.13 21.59
CA ASN A 82 -8.27 -0.98 20.72
C ASN A 82 -9.32 -1.23 19.61
N ALA A 83 -10.49 -0.60 19.67
CA ALA A 83 -11.57 -0.77 18.68
C ALA A 83 -11.26 -0.11 17.30
N VAL A 84 -10.20 0.72 17.25
CA VAL A 84 -9.86 1.58 16.10
C VAL A 84 -8.56 1.13 15.40
N ALA A 85 -8.04 -0.06 15.68
CA ALA A 85 -6.90 -0.57 14.93
C ALA A 85 -7.35 -1.00 13.50
N ILE A 86 -6.80 -0.38 12.46
CA ILE A 86 -6.98 -0.78 11.07
C ILE A 86 -5.67 -1.34 10.56
N THR A 87 -5.67 -2.60 10.14
CA THR A 87 -4.53 -3.20 9.45
C THR A 87 -4.73 -3.04 7.94
N LEU A 88 -3.95 -2.16 7.34
CA LEU A 88 -3.89 -2.00 5.89
C LEU A 88 -2.74 -2.85 5.37
N HIS A 89 -3.02 -3.72 4.41
CA HIS A 89 -2.02 -4.63 3.87
C HIS A 89 -1.50 -4.16 2.51
N SER A 90 -2.35 -3.53 1.70
CA SER A 90 -2.05 -3.08 0.34
C SER A 90 -0.81 -2.18 0.25
N PRO A 91 -0.08 -2.24 -0.88
CA PRO A 91 1.06 -1.36 -1.14
C PRO A 91 0.59 0.06 -1.48
N LEU A 92 0.02 0.77 -0.50
CA LEU A 92 -0.55 2.11 -0.64
C LEU A 92 0.47 3.15 -1.14
N GLN A 93 1.76 2.84 -1.05
CA GLN A 93 2.83 3.61 -1.69
C GLN A 93 2.53 3.85 -3.18
N LEU A 94 1.97 2.86 -3.89
CA LEU A 94 1.59 2.99 -5.30
C LEU A 94 0.53 4.07 -5.55
N VAL A 95 -0.27 4.37 -4.54
CA VAL A 95 -1.13 5.55 -4.55
C VAL A 95 -0.23 6.72 -4.20
N GLN A 96 0.28 7.42 -5.22
CA GLN A 96 1.04 8.66 -5.08
C GLN A 96 0.13 9.79 -4.59
N ILE A 97 -0.39 9.67 -3.36
CA ILE A 97 -1.38 10.56 -2.75
C ILE A 97 -0.91 12.02 -2.89
N TRP A 98 0.37 12.29 -2.61
CA TRP A 98 0.96 13.63 -2.72
C TRP A 98 1.05 14.18 -4.15
N GLU A 99 1.08 13.34 -5.19
CA GLU A 99 1.07 13.84 -6.57
C GLU A 99 -0.33 14.20 -7.06
N ARG A 100 -1.37 13.62 -6.44
CA ARG A 100 -2.77 13.84 -6.84
C ARG A 100 -3.39 15.05 -6.17
N PHE A 101 -3.01 15.37 -4.94
CA PHE A 101 -3.54 16.50 -4.19
C PHE A 101 -2.53 17.64 -4.17
N LEU A 102 -2.60 18.53 -5.16
CA LEU A 102 -1.66 19.65 -5.32
C LEU A 102 -1.58 20.56 -4.09
N GLU A 103 -2.72 20.81 -3.44
CA GLU A 103 -2.80 21.67 -2.25
C GLU A 103 -2.21 21.00 -0.99
N LEU A 104 -2.25 19.67 -0.96
CA LEU A 104 -1.68 18.86 0.12
C LEU A 104 -0.27 18.36 -0.22
N ARG A 105 0.31 18.78 -1.35
CA ARG A 105 1.60 18.29 -1.85
C ARG A 105 2.74 19.01 -1.13
N PRO A 106 3.70 18.30 -0.50
CA PRO A 106 4.87 18.96 0.06
C PRO A 106 5.72 19.55 -1.06
N LYS A 107 6.64 20.47 -0.74
CA LYS A 107 7.56 20.98 -1.77
C LYS A 107 8.43 19.82 -2.28
N PRO A 108 8.32 19.43 -3.57
CA PRO A 108 9.05 18.28 -4.08
C PRO A 108 10.55 18.58 -4.11
N LYS A 109 11.37 17.59 -3.74
CA LYS A 109 12.82 17.66 -3.92
C LYS A 109 13.20 17.37 -5.37
N LEU A 110 14.35 17.91 -5.78
CA LEU A 110 14.96 17.54 -7.06
C LEU A 110 15.36 16.06 -6.99
N ILE A 111 14.94 15.27 -7.99
CA ILE A 111 15.30 13.86 -8.12
C ILE A 111 16.69 13.79 -8.77
N GLN A 112 17.65 13.15 -8.10
CA GLN A 112 18.98 12.92 -8.68
C GLN A 112 18.94 11.78 -9.70
N LEU A 113 19.94 11.75 -10.59
CA LEU A 113 20.05 10.68 -11.57
C LEU A 113 20.18 9.32 -10.85
N GLY A 114 19.26 8.40 -11.16
CA GLY A 114 19.20 7.06 -10.54
C GLY A 114 18.29 6.97 -9.32
N GLU A 115 17.72 8.08 -8.84
CA GLU A 115 16.76 8.03 -7.74
C GLU A 115 15.34 7.66 -8.22
N PRO A 116 14.59 6.89 -7.41
CA PRO A 116 13.19 6.60 -7.72
C PRO A 116 12.33 7.86 -7.57
N ARG A 117 11.16 7.89 -8.21
CA ARG A 117 10.20 9.01 -8.09
C ARG A 117 9.82 9.32 -6.64
N PHE A 118 9.79 8.31 -5.76
CA PHE A 118 9.54 8.51 -4.32
C PHE A 118 10.62 9.30 -3.59
N ALA A 119 11.84 9.42 -4.12
CA ALA A 119 12.91 10.20 -3.52
C ALA A 119 12.52 11.69 -3.38
N GLN A 120 11.67 12.20 -4.28
CA GLN A 120 11.15 13.56 -4.20
C GLN A 120 10.37 13.83 -2.90
N TRP A 121 9.86 12.78 -2.25
CA TRP A 121 9.08 12.80 -1.01
C TRP A 121 9.88 12.35 0.22
N HIS A 122 11.17 12.07 0.08
CA HIS A 122 11.96 11.56 1.18
C HIS A 122 12.14 12.61 2.27
N LYS A 123 11.71 12.30 3.51
CA LYS A 123 11.76 13.21 4.68
C LYS A 123 11.03 14.54 4.48
N THR A 124 10.05 14.60 3.58
CA THR A 124 9.14 15.75 3.49
C THR A 124 7.89 15.43 4.28
N MET A 125 7.70 16.10 5.42
CA MET A 125 6.44 16.07 6.15
C MET A 125 5.69 17.39 5.91
N LEU A 126 4.43 17.29 5.51
CA LEU A 126 3.49 18.40 5.57
C LEU A 126 2.70 18.27 6.85
N ARG A 127 2.78 19.29 7.71
CA ARG A 127 1.85 19.45 8.83
C ARG A 127 0.68 20.27 8.33
N VAL A 128 -0.43 19.60 8.05
CA VAL A 128 -1.71 20.23 7.77
C VAL A 128 -2.59 19.96 8.98
N GLU A 129 -3.03 21.02 9.67
CA GLU A 129 -3.86 20.89 10.88
C GLU A 129 -5.23 20.28 10.56
N ASN A 130 -5.81 20.61 9.39
CA ASN A 130 -7.10 20.08 8.98
C ASN A 130 -7.15 19.78 7.47
N VAL A 131 -6.79 18.54 7.12
CA VAL A 131 -6.78 18.06 5.73
C VAL A 131 -8.17 18.17 5.07
N ARG A 132 -9.26 18.05 5.85
CA ARG A 132 -10.63 18.15 5.33
C ARG A 132 -10.91 19.52 4.72
N THR A 133 -10.51 20.59 5.41
CA THR A 133 -10.77 21.96 4.93
C THR A 133 -10.15 22.24 3.56
N VAL A 134 -8.99 21.67 3.29
CA VAL A 134 -8.28 21.77 2.01
C VAL A 134 -8.97 20.95 0.92
N LEU A 135 -9.44 19.75 1.27
CA LEU A 135 -10.16 18.89 0.31
C LEU A 135 -11.55 19.43 -0.04
N ASP A 136 -12.23 20.08 0.91
CA ASP A 136 -13.56 20.68 0.68
C ASP A 136 -13.48 21.98 -0.15
N SER A 137 -12.29 22.60 -0.25
CA SER A 137 -12.07 23.83 -1.03
C SER A 137 -11.59 23.61 -2.47
N ALA A 138 -11.22 22.38 -2.84
CA ALA A 138 -10.67 22.00 -4.15
C ALA A 138 -11.73 21.48 -5.12
#